data_AF-A0A0R0MHU3-F1
#
_entry.id   AF-A0A0R0MHU3-F1
#
_cell.length_a   1.000
_cell.length_b   1.000
_cell.length_c   1.000
_cell.angle_alpha   90.00
_cell.angle_beta   90.00
_cell.angle_gamma   90.00
#
_symmetry.space_group_name_H-M   'P 1'
#
loop_
_entity.id
_entity.type
_entity.pdbx_description
1 polymer ?
#
loop_
_entity_poly.entity_id
_entity_poly.type
_entity_poly.pdbx_seq_one_letter_code
_entity_poly.pdbx_strand_id
1 'polypeptide(L)'
;MRTKGKEHEIEEGQLCHVRLTLLDDQKISELLCILAEIDQQELRLGNTTISIYNVQVSPETNNIWVRYQSWEELVESPPQEFINLQWHSPTAIKQQHRNSLFPIPETIFYSWQKRWLKISPIPLPQELTPDDWFTSSQISSYNLQTTTVYFGNFKQKGFKGKASYEIHGDDNIKKTANILSHFAFYCGTGYKTTIGMGQTNITSKSLDFSKDNNQPTNSNENPNI
;
A
#
# COMPACT_ATOMS: atom_id res chain seq x y z
N MET A 1 -29.75 14.03 -4.88
CA MET A 1 -28.79 13.95 -6.01
C MET A 1 -27.80 12.83 -5.74
N ARG A 2 -27.96 11.69 -6.43
CA ARG A 2 -27.06 10.54 -6.37
C ARG A 2 -25.95 10.81 -7.39
N THR A 3 -24.77 11.22 -6.95
CA THR A 3 -23.60 11.22 -7.84
C THR A 3 -23.30 9.77 -8.19
N LYS A 4 -23.59 9.38 -9.44
CA LYS A 4 -23.01 8.18 -10.04
C LYS A 4 -21.49 8.30 -9.84
N GLY A 5 -20.93 7.42 -9.01
CA GLY A 5 -19.48 7.31 -8.94
C GLY A 5 -18.98 7.02 -10.35
N LYS A 6 -17.90 7.67 -10.78
CA LYS A 6 -17.23 7.31 -12.03
C LYS A 6 -16.89 5.83 -11.94
N GLU A 7 -17.64 5.00 -12.65
CA GLU A 7 -17.23 3.64 -12.96
C GLU A 7 -15.98 3.78 -13.83
N HIS A 8 -14.95 3.00 -13.49
CA HIS A 8 -13.77 2.94 -14.33
C HIS A 8 -14.15 2.11 -15.56
N GLU A 9 -14.50 2.79 -16.65
CA GLU A 9 -14.68 2.15 -17.95
C GLU A 9 -13.31 1.68 -18.44
N ILE A 10 -13.26 0.42 -18.90
CA ILE A 10 -12.08 -0.19 -19.50
C ILE A 10 -12.41 -0.38 -20.97
N GLU A 11 -11.54 0.14 -21.84
CA GLU A 11 -11.68 -0.02 -23.28
C GLU A 11 -11.25 -1.42 -23.73
N GLU A 12 -11.79 -1.90 -24.85
CA GLU A 12 -11.35 -3.17 -25.43
C GLU A 12 -9.86 -3.11 -25.78
N GLY A 13 -9.11 -4.14 -25.38
CA GLY A 13 -7.65 -4.18 -25.58
C GLY A 13 -6.84 -3.32 -24.59
N GLN A 14 -7.48 -2.58 -23.68
CA GLN A 14 -6.78 -1.82 -22.67
C GLN A 14 -6.08 -2.75 -21.67
N LEU A 15 -4.75 -2.62 -21.57
CA LEU A 15 -3.97 -3.36 -20.60
C LEU A 15 -4.32 -2.92 -19.17
N CYS A 16 -4.63 -3.91 -18.34
CA CYS A 16 -4.90 -3.73 -16.92
C CYS A 16 -3.93 -4.57 -16.09
N HIS A 17 -3.59 -4.09 -14.90
CA HIS A 17 -2.72 -4.80 -13.97
C HIS A 17 -3.50 -5.24 -12.74
N VAL A 18 -3.46 -6.53 -12.44
CA VAL A 18 -3.96 -7.10 -11.19
C VAL A 18 -2.75 -7.56 -10.39
N ARG A 19 -2.63 -7.09 -9.16
CA ARG A 19 -1.60 -7.53 -8.23
C ARG A 19 -2.22 -8.47 -7.21
N LEU A 20 -1.71 -9.70 -7.20
CA LEU A 20 -2.01 -10.68 -6.17
C LEU A 20 -0.84 -10.77 -5.20
N THR A 21 -1.12 -11.01 -3.93
CA THR A 21 -0.08 -11.20 -2.92
C THR A 21 -0.43 -12.43 -2.11
N LEU A 22 0.51 -13.37 -2.09
CA LEU A 22 0.45 -14.58 -1.29
C LEU A 22 1.41 -14.42 -0.12
N LEU A 23 0.98 -14.87 1.05
CA LEU A 23 1.74 -14.85 2.30
C LEU A 23 2.08 -16.27 2.75
N ASP A 24 1.99 -17.22 1.81
CA ASP A 24 2.09 -18.66 2.00
C ASP A 24 2.68 -19.24 0.71
N ASP A 25 3.90 -19.78 0.83
CA ASP A 25 4.70 -20.21 -0.31
C ASP A 25 4.07 -21.41 -1.03
N GLN A 26 3.37 -22.29 -0.31
CA GLN A 26 2.74 -23.48 -0.89
C GLN A 26 1.67 -23.10 -1.92
N LYS A 27 0.97 -21.97 -1.68
CA LYS A 27 -0.12 -21.50 -2.55
C LYS A 27 0.37 -20.85 -3.84
N ILE A 28 1.64 -20.46 -3.91
CA ILE A 28 2.18 -19.80 -5.12
C ILE A 28 2.20 -20.80 -6.27
N SER A 29 2.75 -22.00 -6.06
CA SER A 29 2.81 -23.03 -7.10
C SER A 29 1.41 -23.45 -7.56
N GLU A 30 0.48 -23.67 -6.62
CA GLU A 30 -0.92 -24.01 -6.94
C GLU A 30 -1.60 -22.92 -7.79
N LEU A 31 -1.43 -21.65 -7.40
CA LEU A 31 -1.99 -20.53 -8.16
C LEU A 31 -1.42 -20.45 -9.58
N LEU A 32 -0.11 -20.66 -9.74
CA LEU A 32 0.53 -20.62 -11.06
C LEU A 32 0.05 -21.75 -11.96
N CYS A 33 -0.16 -22.96 -11.42
CA CYS A 33 -0.79 -24.05 -12.17
C CYS A 33 -2.21 -23.69 -12.61
N ILE A 34 -3.04 -23.16 -11.70
CA ILE A 34 -4.40 -22.73 -12.02
C ILE A 34 -4.41 -21.66 -13.12
N LEU A 35 -3.53 -20.65 -13.02
CA LEU A 35 -3.45 -19.57 -14.01
C LEU A 35 -2.94 -20.06 -15.38
N ALA A 36 -2.16 -21.14 -15.42
CA ALA A 36 -1.69 -21.74 -16.67
C ALA A 36 -2.76 -22.59 -17.37
N GLU A 37 -3.67 -23.20 -16.59
CA GLU A 37 -4.71 -24.10 -17.10
C GLU A 37 -6.06 -23.40 -17.33
N ILE A 38 -6.24 -22.19 -16.83
CA ILE A 38 -7.53 -21.48 -16.90
C ILE A 38 -7.92 -21.16 -18.35
N ASP A 39 -9.18 -21.46 -18.69
CA ASP A 39 -9.77 -20.99 -19.95
C ASP A 39 -9.92 -19.46 -19.89
N GLN A 40 -9.18 -18.79 -20.76
CA GLN A 40 -9.18 -17.33 -20.86
C GLN A 40 -10.56 -16.77 -21.25
N GLN A 41 -11.43 -17.57 -21.88
CA GLN A 41 -12.78 -17.14 -22.22
C GLN A 41 -13.73 -17.09 -21.01
N GLU A 42 -13.40 -17.83 -19.94
CA GLU A 42 -14.18 -17.88 -18.71
C GLU A 42 -13.71 -16.87 -17.66
N LEU A 43 -12.51 -16.31 -17.83
CA LEU A 43 -11.96 -15.37 -16.86
C LEU A 43 -12.68 -14.02 -16.90
N ARG A 44 -13.22 -13.62 -15.74
CA ARG A 44 -13.99 -12.37 -15.60
C ARG A 44 -13.51 -11.55 -14.42
N LEU A 45 -13.45 -10.24 -14.62
CA LEU A 45 -13.29 -9.24 -13.56
C LEU A 45 -14.58 -8.40 -13.49
N GLY A 46 -15.41 -8.67 -12.49
CA GLY A 46 -16.76 -8.11 -12.44
C GLY A 46 -17.59 -8.63 -13.62
N ASN A 47 -18.12 -7.71 -14.43
CA ASN A 47 -18.92 -8.06 -15.61
C ASN A 47 -18.09 -8.16 -16.90
N THR A 48 -16.78 -7.91 -16.83
CA THR A 48 -15.89 -7.82 -17.99
C THR A 48 -15.11 -9.12 -18.15
N THR A 49 -15.17 -9.73 -19.35
CA THR A 49 -14.27 -10.82 -19.73
C THR A 49 -12.87 -10.27 -19.95
N ILE A 50 -11.86 -10.94 -19.40
CA ILE A 50 -10.47 -10.53 -19.49
C ILE A 50 -9.61 -11.71 -19.95
N SER A 51 -8.46 -11.43 -20.54
CA SER A 51 -7.43 -12.42 -20.83
C SER A 51 -6.13 -12.08 -20.10
N ILE A 52 -5.42 -13.11 -19.66
CA ILE A 52 -4.10 -13.01 -19.05
C ILE A 52 -3.09 -12.83 -20.18
N TYR A 53 -2.58 -11.61 -20.31
CA TYR A 53 -1.53 -11.29 -21.28
C TYR A 53 -0.13 -11.70 -20.78
N ASN A 54 0.15 -11.47 -19.49
CA ASN A 54 1.44 -11.75 -18.88
C ASN A 54 1.29 -11.99 -17.37
N VAL A 55 2.12 -12.87 -16.80
CA VAL A 55 2.21 -13.12 -15.36
C VAL A 55 3.66 -12.88 -14.92
N GLN A 56 3.87 -11.94 -14.00
CA GLN A 56 5.18 -11.61 -13.47
C GLN A 56 5.26 -12.02 -11.99
N VAL A 57 6.23 -12.88 -11.68
CA VAL A 57 6.49 -13.39 -10.32
C VAL A 57 7.88 -13.01 -9.80
N SER A 58 8.85 -12.85 -10.70
CA SER A 58 10.20 -12.39 -10.38
C SER A 58 10.26 -10.86 -10.37
N PRO A 59 10.94 -10.25 -9.39
CA PRO A 59 11.21 -8.81 -9.42
C PRO A 59 11.98 -8.45 -10.69
N GLU A 60 11.48 -7.47 -11.45
CA GLU A 60 12.18 -6.87 -12.58
C GLU A 60 12.44 -5.39 -12.29
N THR A 61 13.54 -4.84 -12.80
CA THR A 61 14.01 -3.47 -12.51
C THR A 61 12.93 -2.40 -12.74
N ASN A 62 12.01 -2.63 -13.68
CA ASN A 62 10.97 -1.66 -14.07
C ASN A 62 9.60 -1.91 -13.43
N ASN A 63 9.41 -2.99 -12.66
CA ASN A 63 8.12 -3.30 -12.03
C ASN A 63 8.21 -3.26 -10.50
N ILE A 64 7.84 -2.12 -9.92
CA ILE A 64 7.82 -1.90 -8.47
C ILE A 64 6.74 -2.70 -7.73
N TRP A 65 5.87 -3.42 -8.44
CA TRP A 65 4.72 -4.13 -7.89
C TRP A 65 4.93 -5.62 -7.67
N VAL A 66 6.01 -6.16 -8.24
CA VAL A 66 6.39 -7.57 -8.14
C VAL A 66 7.58 -7.68 -7.21
N ARG A 67 7.43 -8.45 -6.14
CA ARG A 67 8.50 -8.77 -5.21
C ARG A 67 8.28 -10.16 -4.64
N TYR A 68 9.38 -10.87 -4.47
CA TYR A 68 9.46 -12.09 -3.68
C TYR A 68 10.49 -11.83 -2.57
N GLN A 69 10.13 -12.16 -1.34
CA GLN A 69 11.03 -12.06 -0.19
C GLN A 69 10.60 -13.08 0.85
N SER A 70 11.54 -13.85 1.39
CA SER A 70 11.25 -14.81 2.46
C SER A 70 11.02 -14.11 3.80
N TRP A 71 10.50 -14.85 4.79
CA TRP A 71 10.35 -14.34 6.15
C TRP A 71 11.71 -14.02 6.78
N GLU A 72 12.72 -14.84 6.52
CA GLU A 72 14.11 -14.68 6.97
C GLU A 72 14.71 -13.38 6.42
N GLU A 73 14.59 -13.16 5.11
CA GLU A 73 15.07 -11.94 4.47
C GLU A 73 14.35 -10.68 5.00
N LEU A 74 13.07 -10.79 5.39
CA LEU A 74 12.34 -9.69 6.02
C LEU A 74 12.93 -9.35 7.39
N VAL A 75 13.19 -10.34 8.25
CA VAL A 75 13.72 -10.10 9.61
C VAL A 75 15.20 -9.71 9.66
N GLU A 76 15.94 -9.94 8.57
CA GLU A 76 17.30 -9.45 8.40
C GLU A 76 17.38 -7.94 8.10
N SER A 77 16.25 -7.28 7.84
CA SER A 77 16.19 -5.83 7.66
C SER A 77 16.90 -5.10 8.82
N PRO A 78 17.82 -4.15 8.55
CA PRO A 78 18.56 -3.46 9.61
C PRO A 78 17.66 -2.49 10.39
N PRO A 79 18.06 -2.05 11.60
CA PRO A 79 17.41 -0.92 12.25
C PRO A 79 17.48 0.33 11.36
N GLN A 80 16.39 1.10 11.33
CA GLN A 80 16.30 2.36 10.58
C GLN A 80 15.66 3.44 11.44
N GLU A 81 16.29 4.62 11.48
CA GLU A 81 15.74 5.79 12.18
C GLU A 81 14.65 6.48 11.36
N PHE A 82 14.72 6.41 10.03
CA PHE A 82 13.75 7.04 9.14
C PHE A 82 13.11 6.01 8.22
N ILE A 83 11.78 6.03 8.19
CA ILE A 83 10.98 5.14 7.36
C ILE A 83 10.12 5.99 6.44
N ASN A 84 10.29 5.83 5.13
CA ASN A 84 9.49 6.56 4.13
C ASN A 84 8.50 5.61 3.48
N LEU A 85 7.23 5.97 3.49
CA LEU A 85 6.13 5.16 2.98
C LEU A 85 5.36 5.89 1.89
N GLN A 86 4.82 5.12 0.95
CA GLN A 86 3.88 5.58 -0.05
C GLN A 86 2.65 4.65 -0.12
N TRP A 87 1.47 5.27 -0.07
CA TRP A 87 0.18 4.63 -0.31
C TRP A 87 -0.28 4.95 -1.72
N HIS A 88 -0.53 3.91 -2.51
CA HIS A 88 -0.85 4.03 -3.93
C HIS A 88 -2.34 3.82 -4.22
N SER A 89 -3.05 3.26 -3.26
CA SER A 89 -4.52 3.17 -3.25
C SER A 89 -5.08 3.89 -2.01
N PRO A 90 -6.35 4.34 -2.04
CA PRO A 90 -7.00 4.88 -0.86
C PRO A 90 -6.87 3.93 0.34
N THR A 91 -6.40 4.48 1.46
CA THR A 91 -6.10 3.73 2.68
C THR A 91 -6.89 4.30 3.85
N ALA A 92 -7.48 3.42 4.65
CA ALA A 92 -8.23 3.84 5.84
C ALA A 92 -7.97 2.86 6.97
N ILE A 93 -7.76 3.35 8.18
CA ILE A 93 -7.46 2.52 9.34
C ILE A 93 -8.68 2.52 10.26
N LYS A 94 -9.23 1.33 10.55
CA LYS A 94 -10.40 1.23 11.41
C LYS A 94 -10.01 1.54 12.86
N GLN A 95 -10.64 2.55 13.45
CA GLN A 95 -10.53 2.94 14.85
C GLN A 95 -11.91 2.86 15.49
N GLN A 96 -12.21 1.76 16.17
CA GLN A 96 -13.51 1.50 16.82
C GLN A 96 -14.70 1.85 15.91
N HIS A 97 -15.31 3.03 16.12
CA HIS A 97 -16.51 3.51 15.43
C HIS A 97 -16.24 4.35 14.17
N ARG A 98 -14.98 4.66 13.84
CA ARG A 98 -14.64 5.50 12.69
C ARG A 98 -13.46 4.95 11.88
N ASN A 99 -13.31 5.46 10.67
CA ASN A 99 -12.13 5.24 9.85
C ASN A 99 -11.20 6.44 10.01
N SER A 100 -9.96 6.21 10.44
CA SER A 100 -8.91 7.21 10.35
C SER A 100 -8.49 7.37 8.89
N LEU A 101 -8.46 8.63 8.46
CA LEU A 101 -7.98 9.05 7.14
C LEU A 101 -6.60 9.71 7.24
N PHE A 102 -5.89 9.48 8.34
CA PHE A 102 -4.53 9.97 8.54
C PHE A 102 -3.64 8.83 9.03
N PRO A 103 -2.41 8.71 8.52
CA PRO A 103 -1.54 7.57 8.79
C PRO A 103 -0.81 7.75 10.13
N ILE A 104 -1.56 7.62 11.21
CA ILE A 104 -1.05 7.76 12.57
C ILE A 104 -0.07 6.60 12.87
N PRO A 105 1.19 6.86 13.28
CA PRO A 105 2.25 5.85 13.42
C PRO A 105 1.82 4.64 14.26
N GLU A 106 1.36 4.89 15.49
CA GLU A 106 0.99 3.85 16.44
C GLU A 106 -0.17 2.98 15.97
N THR A 107 -1.03 3.52 15.11
CA THR A 107 -2.12 2.74 14.53
C THR A 107 -1.66 1.89 13.35
N ILE A 108 -0.70 2.39 12.56
CA ILE A 108 -0.14 1.70 11.40
C ILE A 108 0.75 0.56 11.84
N PHE A 109 1.80 0.87 12.61
CA PHE A 109 2.78 -0.12 13.04
C PHE A 109 2.12 -1.22 13.85
N TYR A 110 1.23 -0.86 14.79
CA TYR A 110 0.48 -1.86 15.55
C TYR A 110 -0.46 -2.69 14.67
N SER A 111 -1.04 -2.13 13.60
CA SER A 111 -1.88 -2.92 12.68
C SER A 111 -1.07 -3.94 11.89
N TRP A 112 0.15 -3.60 11.48
CA TRP A 112 1.05 -4.51 10.80
C TRP A 112 1.61 -5.55 11.75
N GLN A 113 1.99 -5.17 12.97
CA GLN A 113 2.43 -6.08 14.03
C GLN A 113 1.38 -7.16 14.29
N LYS A 114 0.11 -6.78 14.46
CA LYS A 114 -0.98 -7.76 14.63
C LYS A 114 -1.16 -8.72 13.45
N ARG A 115 -0.86 -8.26 12.22
CA ARG A 115 -0.88 -9.14 11.04
C ARG A 115 0.31 -10.07 11.03
N TRP A 116 1.50 -9.54 11.30
CA TRP A 116 2.73 -10.30 11.41
C TRP A 116 2.58 -11.43 12.42
N LEU A 117 2.17 -11.13 13.65
CA LEU A 117 1.98 -12.13 14.71
C LEU A 117 0.95 -13.21 14.38
N LYS A 118 0.03 -12.94 13.45
CA LYS A 118 -0.98 -13.92 13.02
C LYS A 118 -0.44 -14.91 11.98
N ILE A 119 0.53 -14.52 11.16
CA ILE A 119 0.88 -15.27 9.94
C ILE A 119 2.36 -15.57 9.78
N SER A 120 3.25 -14.76 10.37
CA SER A 120 4.68 -14.96 10.26
C SER A 120 5.11 -16.13 11.16
N PRO A 121 5.97 -17.03 10.67
CA PRO A 121 6.59 -18.06 11.50
C PRO A 121 7.74 -17.54 12.36
N ILE A 122 8.22 -16.30 12.12
CA ILE A 122 9.37 -15.72 12.80
C ILE A 122 8.90 -14.61 13.76
N PRO A 123 9.33 -14.61 15.04
CA PRO A 123 9.01 -13.54 15.97
C PRO A 123 9.65 -12.21 15.56
N LEU A 124 9.03 -11.10 15.97
CA LEU A 124 9.64 -9.77 15.84
C LEU A 124 10.76 -9.60 16.88
N PRO A 125 11.76 -8.75 16.61
CA PRO A 125 12.77 -8.38 17.61
C PRO A 125 12.15 -7.83 18.89
N GLN A 126 11.05 -7.08 18.76
CA GLN A 126 10.28 -6.56 19.88
C GLN A 126 8.80 -6.42 19.49
N GLU A 127 7.91 -6.76 20.41
CA GLU A 127 6.50 -6.45 20.30
C GLU A 127 6.18 -5.19 21.08
N LEU A 128 5.51 -4.24 20.44
CA LEU A 128 5.23 -2.91 20.99
C LEU A 128 3.73 -2.69 21.11
N THR A 129 3.30 -2.11 22.22
CA THR A 129 1.92 -1.65 22.42
C THR A 129 1.67 -0.36 21.63
N PRO A 130 0.40 0.06 21.44
CA PRO A 130 0.12 1.39 20.87
C PRO A 130 0.80 2.54 21.61
N ASP A 131 0.93 2.47 22.94
CA ASP A 131 1.56 3.53 23.74
C ASP A 131 3.08 3.54 23.54
N ASP A 132 3.69 2.36 23.39
CA ASP A 132 5.12 2.27 23.03
C ASP A 132 5.37 2.90 21.66
N TRP A 133 4.56 2.55 20.65
CA TRP A 133 4.67 3.16 19.32
C TRP A 133 4.42 4.67 19.34
N PHE A 134 3.46 5.14 20.13
CA PHE A 134 3.19 6.57 20.29
C PHE A 134 4.40 7.31 20.86
N THR A 135 5.13 6.68 21.77
CA THR A 135 6.34 7.25 22.38
C THR A 135 7.57 7.13 21.48
N SER A 136 7.63 6.09 20.66
CA SER A 136 8.83 5.73 19.88
C SER A 136 8.75 6.08 18.40
N SER A 137 7.66 6.71 17.92
CA SER A 137 7.52 7.05 16.51
C SER A 137 6.74 8.33 16.28
N GLN A 138 7.17 9.12 15.30
CA GLN A 138 6.51 10.36 14.91
C GLN A 138 6.51 10.55 13.40
N ILE A 139 5.55 11.31 12.88
CA ILE A 139 5.57 11.72 11.46
C ILE A 139 6.50 12.92 11.34
N SER A 140 7.57 12.78 10.55
CA SER A 140 8.50 13.87 10.27
C SER A 140 8.07 14.70 9.06
N SER A 141 7.38 14.09 8.10
CA SER A 141 6.82 14.82 6.95
C SER A 141 5.74 14.04 6.21
N TYR A 142 4.88 14.72 5.45
CA TYR A 142 3.84 14.07 4.66
C TYR A 142 3.37 14.91 3.46
N ASN A 143 2.93 14.23 2.40
CA ASN A 143 2.10 14.79 1.33
C ASN A 143 0.98 13.80 1.05
N LEU A 144 -0.22 14.12 1.52
CA LEU A 144 -1.37 13.23 1.52
C LEU A 144 -2.60 13.94 0.96
N GLN A 145 -3.43 13.16 0.26
CA GLN A 145 -4.74 13.59 -0.20
C GLN A 145 -5.80 12.59 0.25
N THR A 146 -6.98 13.10 0.59
CA THR A 146 -8.15 12.24 0.79
C THR A 146 -8.75 11.89 -0.56
N THR A 147 -8.84 10.59 -0.85
CA THR A 147 -9.41 10.05 -2.09
C THR A 147 -10.59 9.15 -1.74
N THR A 148 -11.66 9.24 -2.54
CA THR A 148 -12.83 8.34 -2.41
C THR A 148 -12.77 7.30 -3.51
N VAL A 149 -12.86 6.02 -3.14
CA VAL A 149 -13.08 4.91 -4.06
C VAL A 149 -14.54 4.50 -4.04
N TYR A 150 -15.07 4.11 -5.19
CA TYR A 150 -16.45 3.69 -5.39
C TYR A 150 -16.49 2.20 -5.74
N PHE A 151 -17.19 1.40 -4.94
CA PHE A 151 -17.31 -0.05 -5.09
C PHE A 151 -18.73 -0.43 -5.54
N GLY A 152 -19.24 0.24 -6.58
CA GLY A 152 -20.62 0.14 -7.05
C GLY A 152 -21.64 0.59 -6.01
N ASN A 153 -21.97 -0.29 -5.07
CA ASN A 153 -23.05 -0.11 -4.09
C ASN A 153 -22.67 0.74 -2.88
N PHE A 154 -21.37 0.94 -2.62
CA PHE A 154 -20.89 1.79 -1.54
C PHE A 154 -19.64 2.56 -1.96
N LYS A 155 -19.31 3.60 -1.20
CA LYS A 155 -18.08 4.38 -1.39
C LYS A 155 -17.26 4.36 -0.10
N GLN A 156 -15.96 4.46 -0.23
CA GLN A 156 -15.05 4.46 0.89
C GLN A 156 -14.02 5.58 0.73
N LYS A 157 -13.87 6.42 1.76
CA LYS A 157 -12.79 7.40 1.84
C LYS A 157 -11.53 6.72 2.38
N GLY A 158 -10.38 7.15 1.86
CA GLY A 158 -9.05 6.81 2.35
C GLY A 158 -8.06 7.93 2.03
N PHE A 159 -6.89 7.90 2.63
CA PHE A 159 -5.77 8.73 2.23
C PHE A 159 -4.92 8.03 1.16
N LYS A 160 -4.27 8.81 0.30
CA LYS A 160 -3.28 8.38 -0.69
C LYS A 160 -2.14 9.40 -0.68
N GLY A 161 -0.90 8.97 -0.93
CA GLY A 161 0.26 9.85 -0.93
C GLY A 161 1.43 9.25 -0.18
N LYS A 162 2.26 10.07 0.44
CA LYS A 162 3.54 9.69 1.05
C LYS A 162 3.71 10.31 2.44
N ALA A 163 4.38 9.60 3.34
CA ALA A 163 4.74 10.12 4.67
C ALA A 163 6.06 9.50 5.12
N SER A 164 6.81 10.28 5.89
CA SER A 164 8.05 9.88 6.54
C SER A 164 7.84 9.80 8.04
N TYR A 165 8.43 8.78 8.65
CA TYR A 165 8.39 8.52 10.08
C TYR A 165 9.81 8.55 10.62
N GLU A 166 9.97 9.16 11.78
CA GLU A 166 11.17 9.06 12.59
C GLU A 166 10.89 8.08 13.73
N ILE A 167 11.80 7.13 13.94
CA ILE A 167 11.71 6.06 14.93
C ILE A 167 12.79 6.28 15.99
N HIS A 168 12.33 6.47 17.22
CA HIS A 168 13.16 6.67 18.40
C HIS A 168 13.24 5.38 19.22
N GLY A 169 14.23 5.32 20.12
CA GLY A 169 14.48 4.16 20.97
C GLY A 169 15.66 3.30 20.49
N ASP A 170 15.71 2.07 20.97
CA ASP A 170 16.81 1.15 20.68
C ASP A 170 16.71 0.51 19.28
N ASP A 171 17.73 -0.27 18.94
CA ASP A 171 17.80 -0.95 17.65
C ASP A 171 16.71 -1.99 17.45
N ASN A 172 16.15 -2.58 18.52
CA ASN A 172 15.06 -3.55 18.37
C ASN A 172 13.77 -2.87 17.95
N ILE A 173 13.46 -1.69 18.49
CA ILE A 173 12.31 -0.87 18.05
C ILE A 173 12.49 -0.44 16.59
N LYS A 174 13.64 0.14 16.26
CA LYS A 174 13.95 0.61 14.89
C LYS A 174 13.92 -0.54 13.87
N LYS A 175 14.44 -1.71 14.25
CA LYS A 175 14.42 -2.92 13.43
C LYS A 175 13.00 -3.44 13.24
N THR A 176 12.23 -3.53 14.31
CA THR A 176 10.81 -3.94 14.27
C THR A 176 10.02 -3.02 13.33
N ALA A 177 10.18 -1.71 13.44
CA ALA A 177 9.51 -0.73 12.58
C ALA A 177 9.87 -0.95 11.09
N ASN A 178 11.15 -1.20 10.81
CA ASN A 178 11.61 -1.44 9.45
C ASN A 178 11.06 -2.76 8.86
N ILE A 179 11.10 -3.86 9.63
CA ILE A 179 10.51 -5.15 9.23
C ILE A 179 9.03 -4.98 8.87
N LEU A 180 8.25 -4.35 9.75
CA LEU A 180 6.82 -4.13 9.53
C LEU A 180 6.53 -3.25 8.31
N SER A 181 7.40 -2.29 8.03
CA SER A 181 7.28 -1.39 6.86
C SER A 181 7.56 -2.11 5.55
N HIS A 182 8.56 -3.00 5.52
CA HIS A 182 8.78 -3.89 4.37
C HIS A 182 7.62 -4.87 4.19
N PHE A 183 7.12 -5.44 5.29
CA PHE A 183 5.96 -6.33 5.29
C PHE A 183 4.67 -5.67 4.78
N ALA A 184 4.53 -4.34 4.94
CA ALA A 184 3.39 -3.58 4.41
C ALA A 184 3.24 -3.68 2.89
N PHE A 185 4.32 -3.98 2.15
CA PHE A 185 4.26 -4.29 0.73
C PHE A 185 3.30 -5.45 0.45
N TYR A 186 3.35 -6.49 1.29
CA TYR A 186 2.60 -7.71 1.08
C TYR A 186 1.23 -7.66 1.75
N CYS A 187 1.17 -7.27 3.03
CA CYS A 187 -0.09 -7.29 3.76
C CYS A 187 -0.98 -6.06 3.50
N GLY A 188 -0.44 -5.01 2.87
CA GLY A 188 -1.09 -3.70 2.73
C GLY A 188 -1.31 -3.00 4.08
N THR A 189 -2.07 -1.91 4.07
CA THR A 189 -2.35 -1.09 5.25
C THR A 189 -3.84 -0.92 5.47
N GLY A 190 -4.28 -1.08 6.72
CA GLY A 190 -5.65 -0.73 7.10
C GLY A 190 -6.72 -1.65 6.53
N TYR A 191 -7.91 -1.12 6.28
CA TYR A 191 -9.11 -1.89 5.99
C TYR A 191 -9.29 -2.18 4.49
N LYS A 192 -10.02 -3.27 4.16
CA LYS A 192 -10.44 -3.62 2.79
C LYS A 192 -9.28 -3.84 1.80
N THR A 193 -8.16 -4.38 2.28
CA THR A 193 -7.00 -4.71 1.42
C THR A 193 -7.31 -5.75 0.35
N THR A 194 -8.23 -6.69 0.64
CA THR A 194 -8.68 -7.72 -0.31
C THR A 194 -9.48 -7.19 -1.51
N ILE A 195 -9.88 -5.91 -1.48
CA ILE A 195 -10.59 -5.24 -2.59
C ILE A 195 -9.80 -4.04 -3.12
N GLY A 196 -8.47 -4.05 -2.97
CA GLY A 196 -7.58 -3.08 -3.60
C GLY A 196 -7.35 -1.77 -2.84
N MET A 197 -7.77 -1.67 -1.57
CA MET A 197 -7.37 -0.57 -0.68
C MET A 197 -6.03 -0.86 0.03
N GLY A 198 -5.40 0.16 0.58
CA GLY A 198 -4.24 -0.06 1.46
C GLY A 198 -2.96 -0.53 0.78
N GLN A 199 -2.83 -0.45 -0.53
CA GLN A 199 -1.59 -0.78 -1.23
C GLN A 199 -0.47 0.20 -0.81
N THR A 200 0.55 -0.33 -0.13
CA THR A 200 1.62 0.44 0.52
C THR A 200 2.98 -0.11 0.14
N ASN A 201 3.98 0.74 -0.01
CA ASN A 201 5.37 0.31 -0.08
C ASN A 201 6.29 1.31 0.62
N ILE A 202 7.50 0.86 0.94
CA ILE A 202 8.61 1.76 1.29
C ILE A 202 9.09 2.51 0.04
N THR A 203 9.60 3.73 0.23
CA THR A 203 10.25 4.51 -0.83
C THR A 203 11.66 4.92 -0.41
N SER A 204 12.62 4.83 -1.33
CA SER A 204 14.01 5.22 -1.07
C SER A 204 14.26 6.72 -1.16
N LYS A 205 13.28 7.51 -1.65
CA LYS A 205 13.43 8.95 -1.77
C LYS A 205 13.05 9.63 -0.45
N SER A 206 13.99 10.37 0.13
CA SER A 206 13.67 11.43 1.08
C SER A 206 12.66 12.37 0.42
N LEU A 207 11.65 12.79 1.18
CA LEU A 207 10.63 13.69 0.66
C LEU A 207 11.21 15.11 0.57
N ASP A 208 11.77 15.46 -0.59
CA ASP A 208 12.09 16.86 -0.92
C ASP A 208 10.80 17.59 -1.29
N PHE A 209 10.25 18.38 -0.36
CA PHE A 209 9.06 19.20 -0.58
C PHE A 209 9.34 20.49 -1.36
N SER A 210 10.59 20.75 -1.74
CA SER A 210 11.02 21.96 -2.43
C SER A 210 10.69 22.00 -3.93
N LYS A 211 10.14 20.92 -4.52
CA LYS A 211 9.88 20.83 -5.97
C LYS A 211 8.40 20.85 -6.40
N ASP A 212 7.44 20.80 -5.48
CA ASP A 212 6.00 20.79 -5.82
C ASP A 212 5.34 22.18 -5.84
N ASN A 213 6.07 23.26 -5.55
CA ASN A 213 5.60 24.65 -5.67
C ASN A 213 6.10 25.30 -6.96
N ASN A 214 5.58 24.88 -8.12
CA ASN A 214 5.59 25.74 -9.30
C ASN A 214 4.15 26.16 -9.63
N GLN A 215 4.01 27.48 -9.75
CA GLN A 215 2.82 28.32 -9.71
C GLN A 215 1.66 27.91 -10.64
N PRO A 216 0.41 28.31 -10.31
CA PRO A 216 -0.65 28.35 -11.29
C PRO A 216 -0.27 29.35 -12.39
N THR A 217 -0.27 28.88 -13.64
CA THR A 217 -0.26 29.75 -14.81
C THR A 217 -1.50 30.63 -14.76
N ASN A 218 -1.34 31.90 -14.38
CA ASN A 218 -2.34 32.92 -14.64
C ASN A 218 -2.44 33.10 -16.15
N SER A 219 -3.46 32.48 -16.74
CA SER A 219 -4.03 32.89 -18.02
C SER A 219 -4.96 34.09 -17.79
N ASN A 220 -4.87 35.06 -18.70
CA ASN A 220 -5.58 36.35 -18.84
C ASN A 220 -4.73 37.53 -18.34
N GLU A 221 -4.35 38.49 -19.18
CA GLU A 221 -5.22 39.25 -20.09
C GLU A 221 -4.64 39.52 -21.49
N ASN A 222 -5.52 39.34 -22.49
CA ASN A 222 -5.57 39.95 -23.84
C ASN A 222 -5.66 41.49 -23.77
N PRO A 223 -5.87 42.26 -24.87
CA PRO A 223 -5.37 42.25 -26.25
C PRO A 223 -4.88 43.67 -26.69
N ASN A 224 -4.40 43.79 -27.93
CA ASN A 224 -4.28 45.02 -28.74
C ASN A 224 -3.22 46.11 -28.39
N ILE A 225 -2.56 46.50 -29.49
CA ILE A 225 -1.63 47.63 -29.75
C ILE A 225 -0.16 47.30 -29.50
#